data_AF-A0A0E3P731-F1
#
_entry.id   AF-A0A0E3P731-F1
#
_cell.length_a   1.000
_cell.length_b   1.000
_cell.length_c   1.000
_cell.angle_alpha   90.00
_cell.angle_beta   90.00
_cell.angle_gamma   90.00
#
_symmetry.space_group_name_H-M   'P 1'
#
loop_
_entity.id
_entity.type
_entity.pdbx_description
1 polymer ?
#
loop_
_entity_poly.entity_id
_entity_poly.type
_entity_poly.pdbx_seq_one_letter_code
_entity_poly.pdbx_strand_id
1 'polypeptide(L)'
;MPGWYIPGAWQGNELGCTPLFPKISPYCNAGNYSERKFINVWYFDDESKFLKGENTLYEYLEENGNVSHQGLNISAELQKVIEKREAKNSWRPIYGPYSFNATEYMSPETSGYFLVYKHSFLKEREDYFIVYYGIRGMANLTEETPEIKKLIAESYYMANGEGKVDSLKPEDKKGNLFSWIETKYV
;
A
#
# COMPACT_ATOMS: atom_id res chain seq x y z
N MET A 1 10.96 5.60 -9.69
CA MET A 1 10.54 4.55 -8.74
C MET A 1 11.58 3.44 -8.79
N PRO A 2 12.00 2.86 -7.65
CA PRO A 2 12.98 1.79 -7.67
C PRO A 2 12.45 0.59 -8.47
N GLY A 3 13.19 0.14 -9.49
CA GLY A 3 12.74 -0.93 -10.39
C GLY A 3 12.50 -2.27 -9.69
N TRP A 4 13.03 -2.44 -8.48
CA TRP A 4 12.85 -3.64 -7.66
C TRP A 4 11.48 -3.71 -6.97
N TYR A 5 10.73 -2.61 -6.87
CA TYR A 5 9.40 -2.64 -6.24
C TYR A 5 8.28 -2.94 -7.23
N ILE A 6 8.52 -2.83 -8.54
CA ILE A 6 7.50 -3.17 -9.55
C ILE A 6 7.35 -4.70 -9.57
N PRO A 7 6.23 -5.26 -9.11
CA PRO A 7 6.00 -6.69 -9.17
C PRO A 7 5.96 -7.12 -10.64
N GLY A 8 6.83 -8.07 -11.01
CA GLY A 8 6.88 -8.61 -12.38
C GLY A 8 5.61 -9.36 -12.82
N ALA A 9 4.61 -9.46 -11.94
CA ALA A 9 3.33 -10.10 -12.19
C ALA A 9 2.29 -9.18 -12.86
N TRP A 10 2.60 -7.88 -13.06
CA TRP A 10 1.64 -6.93 -13.63
C TRP A 10 1.57 -7.03 -15.16
N GLN A 11 0.35 -7.01 -15.70
CA GLN A 11 0.12 -6.93 -17.15
C GLN A 11 -0.03 -5.46 -17.56
N GLY A 12 0.92 -4.95 -18.35
CA GLY A 12 0.91 -3.56 -18.81
C GLY A 12 1.28 -2.58 -17.71
N ASN A 13 2.49 -2.02 -17.80
CA ASN A 13 2.89 -0.90 -16.97
C ASN A 13 2.35 0.40 -17.60
N GLU A 14 1.45 1.10 -16.92
CA GLU A 14 1.22 2.50 -17.23
C GLU A 14 2.31 3.30 -16.54
N LEU A 15 3.19 3.94 -17.32
CA LEU A 15 4.22 4.84 -16.78
C LEU A 15 3.55 6.07 -16.15
N GLY A 16 3.09 5.96 -14.90
CA GLY A 16 2.43 7.05 -14.20
C GLY A 16 1.53 6.61 -13.04
N CYS A 17 1.09 7.59 -12.27
CA CYS A 17 0.04 7.40 -11.27
C CYS A 17 -1.30 7.16 -11.98
N THR A 18 -2.16 6.36 -11.38
CA THR A 18 -3.58 6.39 -11.73
C THR A 18 -4.17 7.80 -11.52
N PRO A 19 -5.06 8.29 -12.40
CA PRO A 19 -5.75 9.56 -12.22
C PRO A 19 -6.86 9.50 -11.16
N LEU A 20 -7.17 8.32 -10.60
CA LEU A 20 -8.21 8.11 -9.59
C LEU A 20 -7.91 8.75 -8.23
N PHE A 21 -6.65 9.13 -8.01
CA PHE A 21 -6.16 9.64 -6.73
C PHE A 21 -5.28 10.87 -6.94
N PRO A 22 -5.13 11.72 -5.92
CA PRO A 22 -4.23 12.86 -5.99
C PRO A 22 -2.78 12.43 -6.20
N LYS A 23 -2.00 13.29 -6.86
CA LYS A 23 -0.57 13.09 -7.02
C LYS A 23 0.17 13.42 -5.72
N ILE A 24 0.35 12.42 -4.88
CA ILE A 24 1.01 12.57 -3.56
C ILE A 24 2.53 12.33 -3.58
N SER A 25 3.05 11.73 -4.65
CA SER A 25 4.50 11.49 -4.83
C SER A 25 4.93 11.78 -6.28
N PRO A 26 6.16 12.27 -6.50
CA PRO A 26 6.76 12.31 -7.84
C PRO A 26 7.11 10.91 -8.37
N TYR A 27 7.16 9.89 -7.49
CA TYR A 27 7.48 8.51 -7.83
C TYR A 27 6.24 7.63 -7.62
N CYS A 28 5.55 7.32 -8.70
CA CYS A 28 4.41 6.43 -8.68
C CYS A 28 4.36 5.57 -9.94
N ASN A 29 3.62 4.48 -9.84
CA ASN A 29 3.35 3.59 -10.97
C ASN A 29 2.03 2.86 -10.75
N ALA A 30 1.30 2.62 -11.83
CA ALA A 30 0.10 1.81 -11.83
C ALA A 30 0.27 0.60 -12.77
N GLY A 31 -0.35 -0.52 -12.40
CA GLY A 31 -0.35 -1.74 -13.19
C GLY A 31 -1.69 -2.43 -13.15
N ASN A 32 -2.10 -3.01 -14.27
CA ASN A 32 -3.31 -3.81 -14.34
C ASN A 32 -3.00 -5.27 -14.00
N TYR A 33 -3.85 -5.86 -13.16
CA TYR A 33 -3.84 -7.30 -12.89
C TYR A 33 -4.89 -8.02 -13.71
N SER A 34 -6.04 -7.39 -13.91
CA SER A 34 -7.08 -7.80 -14.85
C SER A 34 -7.79 -6.57 -15.41
N GLU A 35 -8.82 -6.76 -16.23
CA GLU A 35 -9.61 -5.64 -16.77
C GLU A 35 -10.13 -4.70 -15.67
N ARG A 36 -10.55 -5.27 -14.54
CA ARG A 36 -11.13 -4.51 -13.43
C ARG A 36 -10.19 -4.32 -12.25
N LYS A 37 -9.20 -5.21 -12.04
CA LYS A 37 -8.29 -5.14 -10.88
C LYS A 37 -6.98 -4.47 -11.25
N PHE A 38 -6.53 -3.54 -10.41
CA PHE A 38 -5.30 -2.81 -10.62
C PHE A 38 -4.58 -2.52 -9.30
N ILE A 39 -3.31 -2.19 -9.42
CA ILE A 39 -2.46 -1.75 -8.32
C ILE A 39 -1.96 -0.35 -8.66
N ASN A 40 -1.92 0.52 -7.65
CA ASN A 40 -1.23 1.79 -7.75
C ASN A 40 -0.26 1.96 -6.58
N VAL A 41 0.96 2.39 -6.87
CA VAL A 41 2.04 2.51 -5.90
C VAL A 41 2.53 3.94 -5.87
N TRP A 42 2.79 4.44 -4.67
CA TRP A 42 3.56 5.66 -4.42
C TRP A 42 4.78 5.33 -3.57
N TYR A 43 5.94 5.85 -3.96
CA TYR A 43 7.21 5.69 -3.25
C TYR A 43 7.68 7.02 -2.67
N PHE A 44 8.28 6.96 -1.48
CA PHE A 44 8.92 8.08 -0.83
C PHE A 44 10.25 7.64 -0.21
N ASP A 45 11.26 8.48 -0.39
CA ASP A 45 12.62 8.34 0.16
C ASP A 45 12.87 9.31 1.32
N ASP A 46 11.83 10.00 1.77
CA ASP A 46 11.86 11.02 2.81
C ASP A 46 10.58 10.91 3.65
N GLU A 47 10.74 10.77 4.96
CA GLU A 47 9.62 10.58 5.89
C GLU A 47 8.66 11.77 5.89
N SER A 48 9.18 13.00 5.83
CA SER A 48 8.34 14.20 5.88
C SER A 48 7.43 14.30 4.65
N LYS A 49 7.95 13.97 3.47
CA LYS A 49 7.18 13.89 2.23
C LYS A 49 6.17 12.75 2.27
N PHE A 50 6.57 11.60 2.81
CA PHE A 50 5.67 10.47 3.03
C PHE A 50 4.49 10.85 3.92
N LEU A 51 4.74 11.44 5.10
CA LEU A 51 3.71 11.85 6.04
C LEU A 51 2.75 12.88 5.44
N LYS A 52 3.28 13.85 4.68
CA LYS A 52 2.47 14.81 3.95
C LYS A 52 1.61 14.13 2.89
N GLY A 53 2.20 13.24 2.08
CA GLY A 53 1.51 12.52 1.02
C GLY A 53 0.41 11.61 1.57
N GLU A 54 0.67 10.89 2.65
CA GLU A 54 -0.31 10.05 3.34
C GLU A 54 -1.47 10.88 3.91
N ASN A 55 -1.18 12.06 4.49
CA ASN A 55 -2.23 12.95 5.01
C ASN A 55 -3.12 13.48 3.89
N THR A 56 -2.52 14.00 2.81
CA THR A 56 -3.27 14.48 1.64
C THR A 56 -4.12 13.37 1.01
N LEU A 57 -3.59 12.15 0.94
CA LEU A 57 -4.36 11.02 0.45
C LEU A 57 -5.55 10.72 1.37
N TYR A 58 -5.32 10.61 2.67
CA TYR A 58 -6.37 10.26 3.62
C TYR A 58 -7.52 11.29 3.62
N GLU A 59 -7.20 12.58 3.64
CA GLU A 59 -8.18 13.67 3.54
C GLU A 59 -9.02 13.55 2.26
N TYR A 60 -8.36 13.31 1.12
CA TYR A 60 -9.06 13.08 -0.15
C TYR A 60 -10.02 11.88 -0.09
N LEU A 61 -9.60 10.78 0.54
CA LEU A 61 -10.44 9.58 0.64
C LEU A 61 -11.67 9.83 1.54
N GLU A 62 -11.51 10.55 2.65
CA GLU A 62 -12.64 10.93 3.52
C GLU A 62 -13.64 11.86 2.80
N GLU A 63 -13.16 12.72 1.90
CA GLU A 63 -14.00 13.63 1.12
C GLU A 63 -14.74 12.94 -0.04
N ASN A 64 -14.15 11.90 -0.64
CA ASN A 64 -14.61 11.32 -1.91
C ASN A 64 -15.17 9.89 -1.80
N GLY A 65 -15.21 9.31 -0.60
CA GLY A 65 -15.74 7.97 -0.41
C GLY A 65 -15.86 7.56 1.05
N ASN A 66 -16.07 6.27 1.24
CA ASN A 66 -16.13 5.66 2.57
C ASN A 66 -14.77 5.05 2.90
N VAL A 67 -14.22 5.46 4.03
CA VAL A 67 -12.95 4.97 4.57
C VAL A 67 -13.25 4.15 5.82
N SER A 68 -12.70 2.95 5.90
CA SER A 68 -12.74 2.14 7.13
C SER A 68 -11.43 1.38 7.33
N HIS A 69 -11.27 0.74 8.48
CA HIS A 69 -10.08 -0.05 8.80
C HIS A 69 -10.45 -1.52 8.96
N GLN A 70 -9.67 -2.38 8.32
CA GLN A 70 -9.89 -3.82 8.37
C GLN A 70 -8.59 -4.57 8.63
N GLY A 71 -8.62 -5.53 9.54
CA GLY A 71 -7.55 -6.51 9.69
C GLY A 71 -7.54 -7.47 8.51
N LEU A 72 -6.44 -7.52 7.76
CA LEU A 72 -6.21 -8.47 6.69
C LEU A 72 -5.22 -9.53 7.14
N ASN A 73 -5.55 -10.79 6.87
CA ASN A 73 -4.64 -11.94 6.99
C ASN A 73 -4.49 -12.57 5.60
N ILE A 74 -3.25 -12.64 5.11
CA ILE A 74 -2.89 -13.16 3.79
C ILE A 74 -2.03 -14.43 3.87
N SER A 75 -1.98 -15.10 5.03
CA SER A 75 -1.10 -16.25 5.28
C SER A 75 -1.34 -17.39 4.29
N ALA A 76 -2.60 -17.67 3.98
CA ALA A 76 -2.97 -18.76 3.07
C ALA A 76 -2.58 -18.45 1.61
N GLU A 77 -2.74 -17.19 1.19
CA GLU A 77 -2.36 -16.71 -0.14
C GLU A 77 -0.84 -16.67 -0.29
N LEU A 78 -0.13 -16.18 0.72
CA LEU A 78 1.33 -16.16 0.75
C LEU A 78 1.93 -17.57 0.70
N GLN A 79 1.36 -18.53 1.42
CA GLN A 79 1.84 -19.91 1.39
C GLN A 79 1.78 -20.50 -0.02
N LYS A 80 0.70 -20.25 -0.77
CA LYS A 80 0.57 -20.66 -2.18
C LYS A 80 1.62 -19.99 -3.07
N VAL A 81 1.91 -18.72 -2.83
CA VAL A 81 2.96 -17.99 -3.56
C VAL A 81 4.35 -18.55 -3.25
N ILE A 82 4.61 -18.87 -1.99
CA ILE A 82 5.86 -19.50 -1.53
C ILE A 82 6.06 -20.84 -2.24
N GLU A 83 5.08 -21.75 -2.15
CA GLU A 83 5.12 -23.08 -2.78
C GLU A 83 5.36 -22.98 -4.30
N LYS A 84 4.65 -22.06 -4.97
CA LYS A 84 4.81 -21.81 -6.42
C LYS A 84 6.21 -21.29 -6.77
N ARG A 85 6.81 -20.44 -5.93
CA ARG A 85 8.16 -19.89 -6.16
C ARG A 85 9.24 -20.91 -5.84
N GLU A 86 9.05 -21.73 -4.81
CA GLU A 86 9.93 -22.85 -4.44
C GLU A 86 9.98 -23.89 -5.55
N ALA A 87 8.82 -24.32 -6.05
CA ALA A 87 8.73 -25.24 -7.18
C ALA A 87 9.42 -24.72 -8.46
N LYS A 88 9.59 -23.40 -8.57
CA LYS A 88 10.27 -22.72 -9.68
C LYS A 88 11.72 -22.31 -9.37
N ASN A 89 12.28 -22.70 -8.22
CA ASN A 89 13.61 -22.30 -7.75
C ASN A 89 13.84 -20.76 -7.80
N SER A 90 12.78 -19.99 -7.58
CA SER A 90 12.77 -18.52 -7.61
C SER A 90 12.41 -17.92 -6.24
N TRP A 91 12.29 -18.79 -5.23
CA TRP A 91 11.90 -18.40 -3.90
C TRP A 91 12.95 -17.49 -3.25
N ARG A 92 12.44 -16.48 -2.56
CA ARG A 92 13.18 -15.63 -1.65
C ARG A 92 12.40 -15.58 -0.35
N PRO A 93 13.06 -15.64 0.82
CA PRO A 93 12.39 -15.50 2.10
C PRO A 93 11.60 -14.19 2.16
N ILE A 94 10.40 -14.26 2.72
CA ILE A 94 9.55 -13.11 3.02
C ILE A 94 9.66 -12.88 4.52
N TYR A 95 10.20 -11.74 4.95
CA TYR A 95 10.47 -11.46 6.37
C TYR A 95 9.42 -10.53 7.02
N GLY A 96 8.30 -10.29 6.34
CA GLY A 96 7.22 -9.38 6.79
C GLY A 96 6.04 -10.05 7.50
N PRO A 97 5.13 -9.28 8.11
CA PRO A 97 3.94 -9.80 8.77
C PRO A 97 2.93 -10.41 7.78
N TYR A 98 2.31 -11.52 8.15
CA TYR A 98 1.22 -12.15 7.37
C TYR A 98 -0.18 -11.65 7.74
N SER A 99 -0.28 -10.84 8.78
CA SER A 99 -1.51 -10.17 9.23
C SER A 99 -1.21 -8.73 9.62
N PHE A 100 -2.04 -7.81 9.15
CA PHE A 100 -1.85 -6.36 9.33
C PHE A 100 -3.17 -5.62 9.14
N ASN A 101 -3.23 -4.39 9.64
CA ASN A 101 -4.35 -3.50 9.35
C ASN A 101 -4.19 -2.91 7.94
N ALA A 102 -5.32 -2.74 7.25
CA ALA A 102 -5.43 -2.08 5.97
C ALA A 102 -6.50 -0.99 6.05
N THR A 103 -6.37 0.03 5.21
CA THR A 103 -7.45 1.00 5.00
C THR A 103 -8.33 0.49 3.87
N GLU A 104 -9.56 0.16 4.20
CA GLU A 104 -10.59 -0.12 3.21
C GLU A 104 -11.12 1.20 2.64
N TYR A 105 -11.26 1.27 1.33
CA TYR A 105 -11.81 2.42 0.64
C TYR A 105 -12.88 1.99 -0.37
N MET A 106 -14.01 2.69 -0.36
CA MET A 106 -15.09 2.49 -1.31
C MET A 106 -15.60 3.83 -1.85
N SER A 107 -15.62 3.95 -3.17
CA SER A 107 -16.17 5.09 -3.92
C SER A 107 -16.88 4.60 -5.18
N PRO A 108 -17.68 5.45 -5.85
CA PRO A 108 -18.25 5.13 -7.16
C PRO A 108 -17.19 4.72 -8.19
N GLU A 109 -15.99 5.31 -8.12
CA GLU A 109 -14.91 5.15 -9.10
C GLU A 109 -14.01 3.95 -8.81
N THR A 110 -13.85 3.58 -7.54
CA THR A 110 -13.01 2.44 -7.16
C THR A 110 -13.29 1.93 -5.75
N SER A 111 -13.04 0.63 -5.52
CA SER A 111 -13.10 0.00 -4.20
C SER A 111 -11.89 -0.90 -3.98
N GLY A 112 -11.30 -0.89 -2.79
CA GLY A 112 -10.09 -1.65 -2.51
C GLY A 112 -9.44 -1.36 -1.16
N TYR A 113 -8.17 -1.73 -1.06
CA TYR A 113 -7.38 -1.60 0.17
C TYR A 113 -6.11 -0.80 -0.06
N PHE A 114 -5.82 0.10 0.87
CA PHE A 114 -4.50 0.72 0.98
C PHE A 114 -3.66 0.03 2.04
N LEU A 115 -2.40 -0.23 1.67
CA LEU A 115 -1.34 -0.72 2.54
C LEU A 115 -0.17 0.27 2.55
N VAL A 116 0.38 0.49 3.74
CA VAL A 116 1.53 1.34 4.01
C VAL A 116 2.70 0.46 4.42
N TYR A 117 3.79 0.52 3.67
CA TYR A 117 5.03 -0.20 3.93
C TYR A 117 6.07 0.79 4.45
N LYS A 118 6.72 0.46 5.58
CA LYS A 118 7.80 1.25 6.18
C LYS A 118 9.02 0.37 6.43
N HIS A 119 10.21 0.84 6.07
CA HIS A 119 11.49 0.14 6.28
C HIS A 119 11.54 -1.26 5.64
N SER A 120 10.76 -1.50 4.58
CA SER A 120 10.38 -2.85 4.16
C SER A 120 11.41 -3.58 3.28
N PHE A 121 12.43 -2.90 2.75
CA PHE A 121 13.27 -3.45 1.68
C PHE A 121 14.77 -3.44 1.95
N LEU A 122 15.31 -2.34 2.47
CA LEU A 122 16.75 -2.16 2.63
C LEU A 122 17.03 -1.75 4.08
N LYS A 123 17.84 -2.54 4.79
CA LYS A 123 18.17 -2.31 6.21
C LYS A 123 18.76 -0.92 6.49
N GLU A 124 19.38 -0.32 5.49
CA GLU A 124 20.09 0.96 5.60
C GLU A 124 19.31 2.13 4.99
N ARG A 125 18.05 1.91 4.57
CA ARG A 125 17.23 2.98 3.95
C ARG A 125 15.83 3.04 4.56
N GLU A 126 15.43 4.26 4.87
CA GLU A 126 14.06 4.59 5.23
C GLU A 126 13.23 4.77 3.96
N ASP A 127 12.81 3.63 3.40
CA ASP A 127 11.92 3.62 2.25
C ASP A 127 10.46 3.46 2.71
N TYR A 128 9.58 4.28 2.16
CA TYR A 128 8.15 4.27 2.44
C TYR A 128 7.35 4.04 1.15
N PHE A 129 6.35 3.16 1.22
CA PHE A 129 5.43 2.92 0.13
C PHE A 129 3.99 3.01 0.60
N ILE A 130 3.16 3.60 -0.22
CA ILE A 130 1.71 3.47 -0.14
C ILE A 130 1.28 2.68 -1.37
N VAL A 131 0.46 1.65 -1.17
CA VAL A 131 -0.02 0.80 -2.24
C VAL A 131 -1.52 0.68 -2.15
N TYR A 132 -2.19 0.93 -3.26
CA TYR A 132 -3.60 0.64 -3.43
C TYR A 132 -3.79 -0.63 -4.24
N TYR A 133 -4.56 -1.56 -3.69
CA TYR A 133 -5.02 -2.77 -4.35
C TYR A 133 -6.53 -2.67 -4.55
N GLY A 134 -6.97 -2.47 -5.79
CA GLY A 134 -8.36 -2.12 -6.00
C GLY A 134 -8.99 -2.59 -7.29
N ILE A 135 -10.28 -2.33 -7.34
CA ILE A 135 -11.19 -2.66 -8.42
C ILE A 135 -11.73 -1.36 -9.00
N ARG A 136 -11.82 -1.28 -10.32
CA ARG A 136 -12.48 -0.19 -11.03
C ARG A 136 -13.99 -0.24 -10.82
N GLY A 137 -14.52 0.88 -10.36
CA GLY A 137 -15.91 1.05 -9.96
C GLY A 137 -16.17 0.60 -8.53
N MET A 138 -17.37 0.90 -8.05
CA MET A 138 -17.90 0.38 -6.80
C MET A 138 -17.99 -1.17 -6.84
N ALA A 139 -17.48 -1.83 -5.81
CA ALA A 139 -17.49 -3.29 -5.69
C ALA A 139 -17.80 -3.74 -4.25
N ASN A 140 -18.39 -4.94 -4.11
CA ASN A 140 -18.58 -5.56 -2.80
C ASN A 140 -17.27 -6.19 -2.33
N LEU A 141 -16.55 -5.51 -1.44
CA LEU A 141 -15.26 -6.00 -0.96
C LEU A 141 -15.36 -7.30 -0.17
N THR A 142 -16.52 -7.65 0.39
CA THR A 142 -16.73 -8.97 1.02
C THR A 142 -16.50 -10.11 0.03
N GLU A 143 -16.98 -9.96 -1.21
CA GLU A 143 -16.86 -10.97 -2.26
C GLU A 143 -15.48 -10.93 -2.94
N GLU A 144 -14.90 -9.74 -3.06
CA GLU A 144 -13.68 -9.50 -3.83
C GLU A 144 -12.39 -9.65 -3.02
N THR A 145 -12.47 -9.57 -1.68
CA THR A 145 -11.32 -9.70 -0.77
C THR A 145 -10.46 -10.93 -1.05
N PRO A 146 -11.00 -12.14 -1.29
CA PRO A 146 -10.16 -13.31 -1.58
C PRO A 146 -9.24 -13.13 -2.79
N GLU A 147 -9.71 -12.48 -3.85
CA GLU A 147 -8.88 -12.19 -5.04
C GLU A 147 -7.91 -11.04 -4.78
N ILE A 148 -8.33 -10.00 -4.04
CA ILE A 148 -7.43 -8.91 -3.66
C ILE A 148 -6.30 -9.41 -2.74
N LYS A 149 -6.57 -10.34 -1.81
CA LYS A 149 -5.54 -10.97 -0.98
C LYS A 149 -4.51 -11.74 -1.79
N LYS A 150 -4.95 -12.46 -2.84
CA LYS A 150 -4.03 -13.12 -3.78
C LYS A 150 -3.13 -12.10 -4.46
N LEU A 151 -3.71 -11.00 -4.93
CA LEU A 151 -2.98 -9.91 -5.58
C LEU A 151 -1.95 -9.25 -4.63
N ILE A 152 -2.35 -9.01 -3.37
CA ILE A 152 -1.43 -8.55 -2.32
C ILE A 152 -0.31 -9.58 -2.19
N ALA A 153 -0.60 -10.86 -1.93
CA ALA A 153 0.41 -11.90 -1.73
C ALA A 153 1.39 -12.07 -2.91
N GLU A 154 0.91 -11.95 -4.15
CA GLU A 154 1.76 -12.08 -5.34
C GLU A 154 2.73 -10.90 -5.51
N SER A 155 2.32 -9.70 -5.10
CA SER A 155 3.13 -8.48 -5.10
C SER A 155 3.88 -8.24 -3.79
N TYR A 156 3.54 -8.98 -2.74
CA TYR A 156 4.09 -8.82 -1.40
C TYR A 156 5.58 -9.18 -1.42
N TYR A 157 6.39 -8.17 -1.11
CA TYR A 157 7.81 -8.33 -0.93
C TYR A 157 8.21 -7.58 0.34
N MET A 158 8.91 -8.26 1.23
CA MET A 158 9.59 -7.66 2.38
C MET A 158 10.92 -8.37 2.55
N ALA A 159 12.00 -7.64 2.28
CA ALA A 159 13.36 -8.15 2.37
C ALA A 159 14.01 -7.83 3.73
N ASN A 160 13.44 -6.89 4.48
CA ASN A 160 13.88 -6.55 5.83
C ASN A 160 12.96 -7.19 6.89
N GLY A 161 13.54 -7.87 7.88
CA GLY A 161 12.80 -8.47 9.00
C GLY A 161 12.32 -7.47 10.06
N GLU A 162 12.74 -6.21 9.98
CA GLU A 162 12.30 -5.13 10.87
C GLU A 162 11.25 -4.20 10.21
N GLY A 163 10.86 -4.45 8.97
CA GLY A 163 9.88 -3.61 8.27
C GLY A 163 8.45 -3.78 8.81
N LYS A 164 7.62 -2.74 8.66
CA LYS A 164 6.20 -2.73 9.07
C LYS A 164 5.27 -2.62 7.85
N VAL A 165 4.10 -3.28 7.94
CA VAL A 165 2.94 -3.05 7.06
C VAL A 165 1.77 -2.57 7.91
N ASP A 166 1.09 -1.51 7.47
CA ASP A 166 0.01 -0.86 8.21
C ASP A 166 -1.05 -0.24 7.28
N SER A 167 -2.10 0.30 7.88
CA SER A 167 -3.13 1.10 7.21
C SER A 167 -2.70 2.57 7.03
N LEU A 168 -3.37 3.30 6.14
CA LEU A 168 -3.33 4.78 6.14
C LEU A 168 -3.98 5.25 7.44
N LYS A 169 -3.21 5.85 8.37
CA LYS A 169 -3.61 6.42 9.70
C LYS A 169 -4.81 5.74 10.42
N PRO A 170 -4.76 5.27 11.71
CA PRO A 170 -3.99 5.89 12.81
C PRO A 170 -3.61 5.00 14.05
N GLU A 171 -2.89 5.58 15.04
CA GLU A 171 -2.91 5.23 16.49
C GLU A 171 -2.45 6.47 17.33
N ASP A 172 -3.00 7.68 17.33
CA ASP A 172 -4.36 8.18 17.58
C ASP A 172 -4.49 9.50 16.79
N LYS A 173 -4.28 9.37 15.48
CA LYS A 173 -3.96 10.40 14.46
C LYS A 173 -2.52 10.96 14.58
N LYS A 174 -1.52 10.09 14.83
CA LYS A 174 -0.06 10.35 14.74
C LYS A 174 0.38 11.62 15.50
N GLY A 175 0.40 11.60 16.83
CA GLY A 175 0.46 12.80 17.69
C GLY A 175 1.49 13.90 17.32
N ASN A 176 1.13 15.17 17.57
CA ASN A 176 1.98 16.38 17.54
C ASN A 176 2.54 16.85 16.18
N LEU A 177 1.71 17.47 15.34
CA LEU A 177 2.24 18.38 14.30
C LEU A 177 2.54 19.81 14.85
N PHE A 178 2.16 20.18 16.08
CA PHE A 178 2.22 21.59 16.53
C PHE A 178 2.52 21.89 18.01
N SER A 179 3.14 21.02 18.83
CA SER A 179 3.50 21.42 20.20
C SER A 179 4.75 22.33 20.33
N TRP A 180 5.21 22.97 19.25
CA TRP A 180 6.40 23.85 19.26
C TRP A 180 6.16 25.28 18.75
N ILE A 181 4.90 25.72 18.58
CA ILE A 181 4.63 27.14 18.24
C ILE A 181 4.42 28.04 19.47
N GLU A 182 4.24 27.52 20.68
CA GLU A 182 4.16 28.35 21.89
C GLU A 182 5.47 28.36 22.70
N THR A 183 6.47 29.10 22.21
CA THR A 183 7.33 29.89 23.12
C THR A 183 7.93 31.09 22.37
N LYS A 184 7.07 32.04 21.98
CA LYS A 184 7.46 33.45 21.90
C LYS A 184 6.52 34.22 22.80
N TYR A 185 7.12 35.03 23.68
CA TYR A 185 6.51 35.92 24.68
C TYR A 185 6.02 35.26 25.97
N VAL A 186 6.90 35.17 26.98
CA VAL A 186 6.95 36.08 28.15
C VAL A 186 8.40 36.18 28.61
#